data_AF-A0A1B7WHB7-F1
#
_entry.id   AF-A0A1B7WHB7-F1
#
_cell.length_a   1.000
_cell.length_b   1.000
_cell.length_c   1.000
_cell.angle_alpha   90.00
_cell.angle_beta   90.00
_cell.angle_gamma   90.00
#
_symmetry.space_group_name_H-M   'P 1'
#
loop_
_entity.id
_entity.type
_entity.pdbx_description
1 polymer ?
#
loop_
_entity_poly.entity_id
_entity_poly.type
_entity_poly.pdbx_seq_one_letter_code
_entity_poly.pdbx_strand_id
1 'polypeptide(L)'
;TDIVYKIAAYGKDSKQVRVYEIMTKPCIVVNPALGVEYVARLFANTGILRAPVIKGKLFGIISITDLLRKSDLFENPKRIFIEDEIEVAREEARTICATKGDSSRECAAAWDIVEELLSVASDQRLVKENVV
;
A
#
# COMPACT_ATOMS: atom_id res chain seq x y z
N THR A 1 -15.73 15.19 5.75
CA THR A 1 -16.03 14.56 7.06
C THR A 1 -17.52 14.27 7.12
N ASP A 2 -17.96 13.19 7.76
CA ASP A 2 -19.38 12.74 7.72
C ASP A 2 -20.39 13.82 8.13
N ILE A 3 -20.07 14.65 9.12
CA ILE A 3 -20.94 15.78 9.51
C ILE A 3 -21.16 16.79 8.37
N VAL A 4 -20.13 17.07 7.58
CA VAL A 4 -20.23 17.99 6.45
C VAL A 4 -21.06 17.35 5.33
N TYR A 5 -20.73 16.11 4.96
CA TYR A 5 -21.35 15.45 3.81
C TYR A 5 -22.76 14.92 4.08
N LYS A 6 -23.08 14.49 5.30
CA LYS A 6 -24.36 13.84 5.63
C LYS A 6 -25.34 14.73 6.40
N ILE A 7 -24.87 15.81 7.03
CA ILE A 7 -25.72 16.76 7.79
C ILE A 7 -25.75 18.12 7.07
N ALA A 8 -24.62 18.82 7.02
CA ALA A 8 -24.58 20.20 6.52
C ALA A 8 -25.00 20.29 5.04
N ALA A 9 -24.52 19.39 4.19
CA ALA A 9 -24.87 19.36 2.76
C ALA A 9 -26.37 19.13 2.49
N TYR A 10 -27.10 18.54 3.44
CA TYR A 10 -28.53 18.27 3.33
C TYR A 10 -29.39 19.17 4.22
N GLY A 11 -28.81 20.21 4.85
CA GLY A 11 -29.54 21.14 5.70
C GLY A 11 -30.16 20.53 6.95
N LYS A 12 -29.65 19.39 7.44
CA LYS A 12 -30.17 18.73 8.65
C LYS A 12 -29.65 19.42 9.92
N ASP A 13 -30.46 19.40 10.98
CA ASP A 13 -30.01 19.87 12.30
C ASP A 13 -29.12 18.85 12.99
N SER A 14 -27.87 19.23 13.27
CA SER A 14 -26.90 18.44 14.01
C SER A 14 -27.35 18.01 15.41
N LYS A 15 -28.29 18.73 16.04
CA LYS A 15 -28.81 18.38 17.38
C LYS A 15 -29.81 17.23 17.36
N GLN A 16 -30.46 17.00 16.22
CA GLN A 16 -31.48 15.97 16.06
C GLN A 16 -30.90 14.66 15.51
N VAL A 17 -29.75 14.72 14.81
CA VAL A 17 -29.09 13.57 14.20
C VAL A 17 -28.16 12.90 15.22
N ARG A 18 -28.30 11.58 15.41
CA ARG A 18 -27.41 10.82 16.30
C ARG A 18 -26.21 10.25 15.53
N VAL A 19 -25.11 10.03 16.25
CA VAL A 19 -23.84 9.54 15.66
C VAL A 19 -24.00 8.22 14.92
N TYR A 20 -24.77 7.28 15.48
CA TYR A 20 -24.96 5.97 14.86
C TYR A 20 -25.68 6.02 13.50
N GLU A 21 -26.41 7.11 13.21
CA GLU A 21 -27.12 7.29 11.95
C GLU A 21 -26.16 7.69 10.82
N ILE A 22 -25.04 8.32 11.16
CA ILE A 22 -24.09 8.88 10.19
C ILE A 22 -22.71 8.19 10.21
N MET A 23 -22.37 7.44 11.26
CA MET A 23 -21.09 6.75 11.36
C MET A 23 -21.00 5.55 10.41
N THR A 24 -19.77 5.20 10.02
CA THR A 24 -19.50 3.97 9.28
C THR A 24 -19.09 2.86 10.26
N LYS A 25 -19.87 1.77 10.33
CA LYS A 25 -19.57 0.59 11.14
C LYS A 25 -19.93 -0.69 10.37
N PRO A 26 -19.00 -1.65 10.20
CA PRO A 26 -17.59 -1.61 10.61
C PRO A 26 -16.78 -0.61 9.77
N CYS A 27 -15.80 0.06 10.40
CA CYS A 27 -14.84 0.90 9.67
C CYS A 27 -13.59 0.09 9.33
N ILE A 28 -12.89 0.51 8.27
CA ILE A 28 -11.60 -0.07 7.88
C ILE A 28 -10.56 0.32 8.94
N VAL A 29 -9.82 -0.66 9.43
CA VAL A 29 -8.80 -0.50 10.48
C VAL A 29 -7.42 -0.78 9.90
N VAL A 30 -6.40 -0.11 10.43
CA VAL A 30 -5.01 -0.28 10.00
C VAL A 30 -4.20 -0.95 11.11
N ASN A 31 -3.34 -1.91 10.75
CA ASN A 31 -2.40 -2.51 11.69
C ASN A 31 -1.20 -1.56 11.90
N PRO A 32 -0.75 -1.29 13.13
CA PRO A 32 0.41 -0.42 13.39
C PRO A 32 1.72 -0.92 12.76
N ALA A 33 1.82 -2.21 12.40
CA ALA A 33 2.99 -2.76 11.71
C ALA A 33 2.92 -2.61 10.17
N LEU A 34 1.82 -2.08 9.62
CA LEU A 34 1.63 -1.91 8.19
C LEU A 34 2.44 -0.71 7.67
N GLY A 35 3.17 -0.89 6.57
CA GLY A 35 3.92 0.17 5.91
C GLY A 35 3.02 1.31 5.43
N VAL A 36 3.53 2.53 5.45
CA VAL A 36 2.79 3.76 5.15
C VAL A 36 2.33 3.78 3.69
N GLU A 37 3.11 3.19 2.79
CA GLU A 37 2.81 2.98 1.38
C GLU A 37 1.55 2.11 1.17
N TYR A 38 1.40 1.06 1.97
CA TYR A 38 0.22 0.20 1.93
C TYR A 38 -1.01 0.91 2.48
N VAL A 39 -0.84 1.76 3.51
CA VAL A 39 -1.93 2.60 4.03
C VAL A 39 -2.39 3.60 2.98
N ALA A 40 -1.45 4.25 2.27
CA ALA A 40 -1.77 5.18 1.19
C ALA A 40 -2.56 4.48 0.08
N ARG A 41 -2.14 3.27 -0.32
CA ARG A 41 -2.87 2.47 -1.30
C ARG A 41 -4.24 2.04 -0.82
N LEU A 42 -4.37 1.63 0.44
CA LEU A 42 -5.65 1.31 1.05
C LEU A 42 -6.61 2.51 0.97
N PHE A 43 -6.14 3.71 1.30
CA PHE A 43 -6.94 4.94 1.23
C PHE A 43 -7.36 5.27 -0.20
N ALA A 44 -6.45 5.10 -1.17
CA ALA A 44 -6.74 5.30 -2.60
C ALA A 44 -7.80 4.31 -3.11
N ASN A 45 -7.70 3.03 -2.75
CA ASN A 45 -8.62 2.00 -3.21
C ASN A 45 -10.01 2.11 -2.58
N THR A 46 -10.09 2.47 -1.29
CA THR A 46 -11.37 2.49 -0.56
C THR A 46 -11.99 3.87 -0.47
N GLY A 47 -11.31 4.92 -0.95
CA GLY A 47 -11.78 6.30 -0.90
C GLY A 47 -11.90 6.88 0.51
N ILE A 48 -11.25 6.26 1.50
CA ILE A 48 -11.26 6.77 2.88
C ILE A 48 -10.10 7.74 3.09
N LEU A 49 -10.34 8.76 3.91
CA LEU A 49 -9.34 9.79 4.19
C LEU A 49 -8.65 9.58 5.55
N ARG A 50 -9.17 8.66 6.36
CA ARG A 50 -8.70 8.38 7.71
C ARG A 50 -9.15 6.98 8.16
N ALA A 51 -8.33 6.35 8.98
CA ALA A 51 -8.61 5.06 9.59
C ALA A 51 -8.03 4.97 11.00
N PRO A 52 -8.71 4.27 11.93
CA PRO A 52 -8.12 3.95 13.23
C PRO A 52 -7.02 2.89 13.09
N VAL A 53 -5.95 3.06 13.88
CA VAL A 53 -4.83 2.11 13.97
C VAL A 53 -5.05 1.22 15.18
N ILE A 54 -5.19 -0.10 14.97
CA ILE A 54 -5.61 -1.05 16.00
C ILE A 54 -4.71 -2.29 16.01
N LYS A 55 -4.26 -2.70 17.20
CA LYS A 55 -3.63 -4.01 17.48
C LYS A 55 -4.04 -4.47 18.88
N GLY A 56 -5.15 -5.19 18.98
CA GLY A 56 -5.79 -5.57 20.25
C GLY A 56 -6.40 -4.38 21.03
N LYS A 57 -5.83 -3.19 20.91
CA LYS A 57 -6.30 -1.90 21.43
C LYS A 57 -6.15 -0.81 20.37
N LEU A 58 -6.82 0.33 20.58
CA LEU A 58 -6.67 1.53 19.75
C LEU A 58 -5.33 2.20 20.04
N PHE A 59 -4.47 2.31 19.02
CA PHE A 59 -3.18 3.02 19.10
C PHE A 59 -3.32 4.49 18.70
N GLY A 60 -4.22 4.80 17.77
CA GLY A 60 -4.43 6.16 17.30
C GLY A 60 -5.26 6.21 16.02
N ILE A 61 -5.14 7.33 15.30
CA ILE A 61 -5.76 7.54 14.00
C ILE A 61 -4.68 7.93 12.99
N ILE A 62 -4.78 7.43 11.78
CA ILE A 62 -3.97 7.85 10.65
C ILE A 62 -4.87 8.50 9.60
N SER A 63 -4.43 9.62 9.06
CA SER A 63 -5.16 10.39 8.05
C SER A 63 -4.29 10.69 6.84
N ILE A 64 -4.93 11.08 5.74
CA ILE A 64 -4.21 11.50 4.54
C ILE A 64 -3.28 12.69 4.80
N THR A 65 -3.63 13.55 5.75
CA THR A 65 -2.78 14.67 6.16
C THR A 65 -1.50 14.19 6.85
N ASP A 66 -1.56 13.08 7.59
CA ASP A 66 -0.37 12.48 8.20
C ASP A 66 0.54 11.87 7.13
N LEU A 67 -0.05 11.20 6.12
CA LEU A 67 0.69 10.69 4.96
C LEU A 67 1.39 11.84 4.21
N LEU A 68 0.74 12.98 4.02
CA LEU A 68 1.35 14.12 3.33
C LEU A 68 2.49 14.79 4.11
N ARG A 69 2.43 14.79 5.45
CA ARG A 69 3.36 15.57 6.29
C ARG A 69 4.58 14.81 6.77
N LYS A 70 4.47 13.50 6.94
CA LYS A 70 5.45 12.69 7.70
C LYS A 70 5.98 11.50 6.93
N SER A 71 5.76 11.43 5.62
CA SER A 71 6.12 10.25 4.85
C SER A 71 7.21 10.57 3.83
N ASP A 72 8.25 9.74 3.85
CA ASP A 72 9.31 9.72 2.83
C ASP A 72 8.80 9.17 1.48
N LEU A 73 7.47 9.03 1.31
CA LEU A 73 6.84 8.46 0.11
C LEU A 73 7.21 9.23 -1.16
N PHE A 74 7.49 10.53 -1.03
CA PHE A 74 7.84 11.39 -2.16
C PHE A 74 9.34 11.38 -2.46
N GLU A 75 10.18 11.15 -1.45
CA GLU A 75 11.63 11.13 -1.62
C GLU A 75 12.10 9.76 -2.11
N ASN A 76 11.50 8.67 -1.61
CA ASN A 76 11.87 7.30 -1.93
C ASN A 76 10.62 6.48 -2.30
N PRO A 77 10.14 6.57 -3.56
CA PRO A 77 8.96 5.82 -3.99
C PRO A 77 9.27 4.32 -4.02
N LYS A 78 8.70 3.58 -3.07
CA LYS A 78 8.78 2.10 -3.04
C LYS A 78 7.74 1.51 -3.97
N ARG A 79 8.15 0.59 -4.83
CA ARG A 79 7.19 -0.24 -5.58
C ARG A 79 6.70 -1.34 -4.65
N ILE A 80 5.40 -1.33 -4.38
CA ILE A 80 4.76 -2.05 -3.28
C ILE A 80 4.79 -3.59 -3.46
N PHE A 81 4.92 -4.09 -4.69
CA PHE A 81 4.86 -5.51 -5.01
C PHE A 81 6.05 -5.99 -5.87
N ILE A 82 7.24 -5.41 -5.66
CA ILE A 82 8.44 -5.89 -6.37
C ILE A 82 8.72 -7.35 -6.02
N GLU A 83 8.55 -7.76 -4.77
CA GLU A 83 8.82 -9.14 -4.35
C GLU A 83 7.93 -10.14 -5.10
N ASP A 84 6.63 -9.85 -5.23
CA ASP A 84 5.69 -10.70 -5.96
C ASP A 84 6.02 -10.72 -7.46
N GLU A 85 6.39 -9.56 -8.05
CA GLU A 85 6.83 -9.47 -9.45
C GLU A 85 8.09 -10.32 -9.70
N ILE A 86 9.05 -10.35 -8.76
CA ILE A 86 10.25 -11.19 -8.85
C ILE A 86 9.87 -12.67 -8.82
N GLU A 87 8.94 -13.07 -7.96
CA GLU A 87 8.50 -14.47 -7.88
C GLU A 87 7.83 -14.92 -9.18
N VAL A 88 6.91 -14.12 -9.71
CA VAL A 88 6.26 -14.39 -11.00
C VAL A 88 7.30 -14.47 -12.12
N ALA A 89 8.21 -13.50 -12.22
CA ALA A 89 9.24 -13.49 -13.25
C ALA A 89 10.18 -14.72 -13.16
N ARG A 90 10.49 -15.20 -11.94
CA ARG A 90 11.27 -16.42 -11.72
C ARG A 90 10.55 -17.68 -12.19
N GLU A 91 9.24 -17.78 -11.93
CA GLU A 91 8.44 -18.91 -12.41
C GLU A 91 8.34 -18.90 -13.93
N GLU A 92 8.10 -17.73 -14.53
CA GLU A 92 8.09 -17.57 -15.98
C GLU A 92 9.43 -17.98 -16.60
N ALA A 93 10.55 -17.48 -16.07
CA ALA A 93 11.88 -17.86 -16.54
C ALA A 93 12.10 -19.38 -16.48
N ARG A 94 11.72 -20.05 -15.39
CA ARG A 94 11.82 -21.52 -15.27
C ARG A 94 10.99 -22.25 -16.34
N THR A 95 9.77 -21.80 -16.59
CA THR A 95 8.89 -22.42 -17.60
C THR A 95 9.42 -22.24 -19.03
N ILE A 96 10.00 -21.07 -19.31
CA ILE A 96 10.62 -20.77 -20.61
C ILE A 96 11.87 -21.65 -20.82
N CYS A 97 12.73 -21.77 -19.81
CA CYS A 97 13.92 -22.63 -19.90
C CYS A 97 13.53 -24.11 -20.04
N ALA A 98 12.48 -24.57 -19.34
CA ALA A 98 11.98 -25.95 -19.45
C ALA A 98 11.41 -26.28 -20.84
N THR A 99 10.81 -25.31 -21.54
CA THR A 99 10.19 -25.53 -22.86
C THR A 99 11.15 -25.31 -24.03
N LYS A 100 12.06 -24.32 -23.94
CA LYS A 100 12.98 -23.93 -25.02
C LYS A 100 14.41 -24.43 -24.85
N GLY A 101 14.74 -24.98 -23.67
CA GLY A 101 16.07 -25.49 -23.32
C GLY A 101 16.95 -24.44 -22.63
N ASP A 102 17.81 -24.89 -21.72
CA ASP A 102 18.60 -24.04 -20.81
C ASP A 102 19.59 -23.11 -21.52
N SER A 103 20.01 -23.45 -22.75
CA SER A 103 20.92 -22.64 -23.56
C SER A 103 20.22 -21.78 -24.61
N SER A 104 18.87 -21.69 -24.57
CA SER A 104 18.11 -20.85 -25.50
C SER A 104 18.30 -19.37 -25.21
N ARG A 105 18.25 -18.54 -26.25
CA ARG A 105 18.35 -17.07 -26.11
C ARG A 105 17.18 -16.51 -25.30
N GLU A 106 16.04 -17.18 -25.36
CA GLU A 106 14.82 -16.84 -24.65
C GLU A 106 14.89 -17.15 -23.16
N CYS A 107 15.59 -18.21 -22.75
CA CYS A 107 15.88 -18.48 -21.35
C CYS A 107 16.78 -17.37 -20.75
N ALA A 108 17.85 -16.98 -21.46
CA ALA A 108 18.72 -15.88 -21.03
C ALA A 108 17.95 -14.56 -20.87
N ALA A 109 17.15 -14.17 -21.88
CA ALA A 109 16.36 -12.95 -21.82
C ALA A 109 15.34 -12.94 -20.68
N ALA A 110 14.75 -14.10 -20.34
CA ALA A 110 13.82 -14.20 -19.21
C ALA A 110 14.53 -14.02 -17.85
N TRP A 111 15.76 -14.53 -17.72
CA TRP A 111 16.58 -14.34 -16.52
C TRP A 111 17.16 -12.93 -16.40
N ASP A 112 17.46 -12.26 -17.51
CA ASP A 112 17.89 -10.84 -17.51
C ASP A 112 16.84 -9.94 -16.83
N ILE A 113 15.55 -10.18 -17.08
CA ILE A 113 14.43 -9.45 -16.45
C ILE A 113 14.40 -9.67 -14.93
N VAL A 114 14.61 -10.92 -14.49
CA VAL A 114 14.68 -11.25 -13.06
C VAL A 114 15.85 -10.53 -12.39
N GLU A 115 17.01 -10.48 -13.05
CA GLU A 115 18.19 -9.79 -12.54
C GLU A 115 17.97 -8.29 -12.41
N GLU A 116 17.34 -7.65 -13.40
CA GLU A 116 16.97 -6.23 -13.34
C GLU A 116 16.05 -5.94 -12.14
N LEU A 117 15.00 -6.75 -11.96
CA LEU A 117 14.08 -6.59 -10.82
C LEU A 117 14.79 -6.78 -9.47
N LEU A 118 15.73 -7.73 -9.38
CA LEU A 118 16.53 -7.94 -8.18
C LEU A 118 17.46 -6.75 -7.88
N SER A 119 18.05 -6.13 -8.91
CA SER A 119 18.87 -4.92 -8.76
C SER A 119 18.05 -3.77 -8.17
N VAL A 120 16.85 -3.54 -8.68
CA VAL A 120 15.94 -2.49 -8.16
C VAL A 120 15.56 -2.78 -6.71
N ALA A 121 15.32 -4.05 -6.35
CA ALA A 121 14.98 -4.45 -4.99
C ALA A 121 16.14 -4.23 -4.00
N SER A 122 17.40 -4.49 -4.41
CA SER A 122 18.57 -4.25 -3.56
C SER A 122 18.79 -2.78 -3.27
N ASP A 123 18.62 -1.91 -4.28
CA ASP A 123 18.80 -0.47 -4.11
C ASP A 123 17.81 0.10 -3.08
N GLN A 124 16.56 -0.37 -3.12
CA GLN A 124 15.53 0.03 -2.15
C GLN A 124 15.81 -0.47 -0.71
N ARG A 125 16.50 -1.61 -0.54
CA ARG A 125 16.89 -2.11 0.78
C ARG A 125 18.02 -1.29 1.40
N LEU A 126 19.03 -0.91 0.61
CA LEU A 126 20.14 -0.08 1.09
C LEU A 126 19.65 1.30 1.56
N VAL A 127 18.65 1.88 0.89
CA VAL A 127 18.01 3.12 1.35
C VAL A 127 17.27 2.92 2.68
N LYS A 128 16.66 1.76 2.93
CA LYS A 128 15.93 1.47 4.17
C LYS A 128 16.86 1.40 5.39
N GLU A 129 18.10 0.92 5.24
CA GLU A 129 19.08 0.81 6.33
C GLU A 129 19.72 2.17 6.68
N ASN A 130 19.81 3.09 5.73
CA ASN A 130 20.43 4.41 5.94
C ASN A 130 19.49 5.48 6.54
N VAL A 131 18.20 5.17 6.71
CA VAL A 131 17.16 6.12 7.18
C VAL A 131 16.65 5.80 8.60
N VAL A 132 17.26 4.82 9.29
CA VAL A 132 16.94 4.47 10.70
C VAL A 132 17.91 5.14 11.67
#